data_AF-A0A519QDZ7-F1
#
_entry.id   AF-A0A519QDZ7-F1
#
_cell.length_a   1.000
_cell.length_b   1.000
_cell.length_c   1.000
_cell.angle_alpha   90.00
_cell.angle_beta   90.00
_cell.angle_gamma   90.00
#
_symmetry.space_group_name_H-M   'P 1'
#
loop_
_entity.id
_entity.type
_entity.pdbx_description
1 polymer ?
#
loop_
_entity_poly.entity_id
_entity_poly.type
_entity_poly.pdbx_seq_one_letter_code
_entity_poly.pdbx_strand_id
1 'polypeptide(L)'
;MFLLAAMAVLSLPDVQATSGQQQPSYDEAVRCAGLTQAASELEGGESGEGRALYDAALYWSLTATQTAGFTGRNAAAAEAEQTRARIRAVRELSADNAEARTDLQRCRARTPRLG
;
A
#
# COMPACT_ATOMS: atom_id res chain seq x y z
N MET A 1 24.63 50.95 5.48
CA MET A 1 24.60 49.77 6.36
C MET A 1 23.33 49.00 6.04
N PHE A 2 23.37 48.15 5.01
CA PHE A 2 22.22 47.39 4.52
C PHE A 2 22.21 46.02 5.20
N LEU A 3 21.20 45.76 6.04
CA LEU A 3 20.90 44.45 6.59
C LEU A 3 20.13 43.65 5.53
N LEU A 4 20.81 42.67 4.92
CA LEU A 4 20.19 41.67 4.04
C LEU A 4 19.66 40.51 4.89
N ALA A 5 18.33 40.39 4.93
CA ALA A 5 17.65 39.20 5.45
C ALA A 5 17.79 38.06 4.42
N ALA A 6 18.47 36.98 4.81
CA ALA A 6 18.56 35.76 4.01
C ALA A 6 17.29 34.92 4.20
N MET A 7 16.39 34.93 3.21
CA MET A 7 15.34 33.92 3.09
C MET A 7 15.95 32.62 2.55
N ALA A 8 16.15 31.64 3.42
CA ALA A 8 16.46 30.28 3.01
C ALA A 8 15.18 29.60 2.51
N VAL A 9 15.00 29.58 1.20
CA VAL A 9 13.98 28.76 0.53
C VAL A 9 14.46 27.31 0.63
N LEU A 10 13.87 26.53 1.54
CA LEU A 10 14.05 25.09 1.60
C LEU A 10 13.33 24.47 0.40
N SER A 11 14.07 24.28 -0.69
CA SER A 11 13.67 23.41 -1.79
C SER A 11 13.61 21.98 -1.27
N LEU A 12 12.40 21.47 -1.01
CA LEU A 12 12.18 20.03 -0.84
C LEU A 12 12.59 19.35 -2.15
N PRO A 13 13.49 18.35 -2.14
CA PRO A 13 13.77 17.58 -3.33
C PRO A 13 12.49 16.84 -3.73
N ASP A 14 12.14 16.95 -5.02
CA ASP A 14 11.16 16.12 -5.72
C ASP A 14 11.24 14.67 -5.20
N VAL A 15 10.14 14.19 -4.62
CA VAL A 15 9.94 12.76 -4.42
C VAL A 15 9.97 12.15 -5.81
N GLN A 16 11.13 11.56 -6.12
CA GLN A 16 11.47 11.05 -7.43
C GLN A 16 10.38 10.09 -7.91
N ALA A 17 9.74 10.45 -9.01
CA ALA A 17 8.85 9.59 -9.76
C ALA A 17 9.56 8.25 -10.02
N THR A 18 9.04 7.19 -9.42
CA THR A 18 9.50 5.83 -9.64
C THR A 18 9.11 5.37 -11.05
N SER A 19 10.09 5.46 -11.95
CA SER A 19 10.34 4.58 -13.10
C SER A 19 9.15 3.76 -13.64
N GLY A 20 8.44 4.26 -14.65
CA GLY A 20 7.75 3.47 -15.70
C GLY A 20 6.72 2.41 -15.28
N GLN A 21 6.37 2.27 -14.00
CA GLN A 21 5.33 1.35 -13.56
C GLN A 21 3.97 1.98 -13.76
N GLN A 22 3.10 1.30 -14.50
CA GLN A 22 1.69 1.65 -14.63
C GLN A 22 1.10 1.84 -13.23
N GLN A 23 0.54 3.02 -12.98
CA GLN A 23 -0.21 3.32 -11.76
C GLN A 23 -1.27 2.22 -11.55
N PRO A 24 -1.34 1.58 -10.36
CA PRO A 24 -2.36 0.56 -10.12
C PRO A 24 -3.76 1.14 -10.27
N SER A 25 -4.71 0.32 -10.73
CA SER A 25 -6.11 0.70 -10.64
C SER A 25 -6.54 0.75 -9.18
N TYR A 26 -7.62 1.48 -8.89
CA TYR A 26 -8.16 1.54 -7.54
C TYR A 26 -8.55 0.15 -7.00
N ASP A 27 -9.22 -0.66 -7.84
CA ASP A 27 -9.65 -2.01 -7.45
C ASP A 27 -8.45 -2.94 -7.20
N GLU A 28 -7.39 -2.81 -8.00
CA GLU A 28 -6.12 -3.52 -7.77
C GLU A 28 -5.48 -3.11 -6.45
N ALA A 29 -5.42 -1.81 -6.15
CA ALA A 29 -4.83 -1.33 -4.90
C ALA A 29 -5.62 -1.81 -3.68
N VAL A 30 -6.97 -1.80 -3.74
CA VAL A 30 -7.83 -2.34 -2.68
C VAL A 30 -7.66 -3.86 -2.52
N ARG A 31 -7.56 -4.60 -3.63
CA ARG A 31 -7.30 -6.04 -3.61
C ARG A 31 -5.96 -6.36 -2.95
N CYS A 32 -4.90 -5.66 -3.35
CA CYS A 32 -3.58 -5.86 -2.78
C CYS A 32 -3.54 -5.46 -1.30
N ALA A 33 -4.15 -4.33 -0.90
CA ALA A 33 -4.23 -3.91 0.50
C ALA A 33 -4.88 -5.00 1.37
N GLY A 34 -6.01 -5.54 0.92
CA GLY A 34 -6.71 -6.61 1.62
C GLY A 34 -5.87 -7.89 1.75
N LEU A 35 -5.25 -8.34 0.66
CA LEU A 35 -4.43 -9.56 0.65
C LEU A 35 -3.19 -9.45 1.53
N THR A 36 -2.42 -8.36 1.42
CA THR A 36 -1.19 -8.20 2.20
C THR A 36 -1.47 -7.97 3.68
N GLN A 37 -2.54 -7.23 4.02
CA GLN A 37 -2.95 -7.08 5.40
C GLN A 37 -3.42 -8.41 6.00
N ALA A 38 -4.28 -9.16 5.31
CA ALA A 38 -4.72 -10.47 5.76
C ALA A 38 -3.56 -11.45 5.94
N ALA A 39 -2.61 -11.46 5.00
CA ALA A 39 -1.41 -12.29 5.11
C ALA A 39 -0.52 -11.90 6.31
N SER A 40 -0.32 -10.60 6.55
CA SER A 40 0.42 -10.11 7.72
C SER A 40 -0.25 -10.53 9.04
N GLU A 41 -1.58 -10.39 9.13
CA GLU A 41 -2.36 -10.80 10.31
C GLU A 41 -2.32 -12.31 10.55
N LEU A 42 -2.38 -13.11 9.49
CA LEU A 42 -2.33 -14.58 9.58
C LEU A 42 -0.93 -15.12 9.89
N GLU A 43 0.12 -14.40 9.51
CA GLU A 43 1.50 -14.80 9.79
C GLU A 43 1.91 -14.46 11.23
N GLY A 44 1.51 -13.28 11.75
CA GLY A 44 1.72 -12.87 13.14
C GLY A 44 2.79 -11.79 13.36
N GLY A 45 3.56 -11.40 12.33
CA GLY A 45 4.34 -10.16 12.26
C GLY A 45 5.72 -10.19 12.91
N GLU A 46 6.05 -11.18 13.73
CA GLU A 46 7.32 -11.23 14.48
C GLU A 46 8.51 -11.72 13.65
N SER A 47 8.26 -12.44 12.55
CA SER A 47 9.32 -12.95 11.69
C SER A 47 9.75 -11.91 10.64
N GLY A 48 10.88 -12.16 9.96
CA GLY A 48 11.29 -11.34 8.82
C GLY A 48 10.25 -11.36 7.68
N GLU A 49 9.55 -12.47 7.50
CA GLU A 49 8.43 -12.58 6.56
C GLU A 49 7.23 -11.75 7.04
N GLY A 50 6.91 -11.81 8.33
CA GLY A 50 5.86 -11.01 8.95
C GLY A 50 6.06 -9.51 8.77
N ARG A 51 7.29 -9.04 8.99
CA ARG A 51 7.67 -7.64 8.76
C ARG A 51 7.53 -7.25 7.29
N ALA A 52 7.98 -8.10 6.36
CA ALA A 52 7.83 -7.84 4.93
C ALA A 52 6.36 -7.79 4.50
N LEU A 53 5.49 -8.63 5.06
CA LEU A 53 4.05 -8.61 4.82
C LEU A 53 3.39 -7.36 5.42
N TYR A 54 3.83 -6.92 6.59
CA TYR A 54 3.35 -5.70 7.23
C TYR A 54 3.70 -4.45 6.41
N ASP A 55 4.94 -4.35 5.93
CA ASP A 55 5.39 -3.26 5.06
C ASP A 55 4.58 -3.23 3.75
N ALA A 56 4.29 -4.41 3.19
CA ALA A 56 3.42 -4.52 2.02
C ALA A 56 1.99 -4.06 2.32
N ALA A 57 1.43 -4.41 3.49
CA ALA A 57 0.12 -3.96 3.92
C ALA A 57 0.05 -2.43 4.04
N LEU A 58 1.06 -1.80 4.65
CA LEU A 58 1.14 -0.35 4.76
C LEU A 58 1.22 0.32 3.38
N TYR A 59 2.12 -0.15 2.52
CA TYR A 59 2.29 0.38 1.17
C TYR A 59 0.98 0.34 0.37
N TRP A 60 0.31 -0.82 0.35
CA TRP A 60 -0.90 -0.99 -0.44
C TRP A 60 -2.10 -0.25 0.14
N SER A 61 -2.19 -0.13 1.47
CA SER A 61 -3.24 0.67 2.10
C SER A 61 -3.13 2.16 1.72
N LEU A 62 -1.91 2.71 1.79
CA LEU A 62 -1.65 4.10 1.37
C LEU A 62 -1.89 4.28 -0.13
N THR A 63 -1.48 3.31 -0.95
CA THR A 63 -1.72 3.32 -2.39
C THR A 63 -3.21 3.32 -2.71
N ALA A 64 -4.02 2.49 -2.03
CA ALA A 64 -5.46 2.44 -2.21
C ALA A 64 -6.12 3.79 -1.87
N THR A 65 -5.74 4.40 -0.75
CA THR A 65 -6.25 5.72 -0.33
C THR A 65 -5.84 6.82 -1.31
N GLN A 66 -4.61 6.83 -1.81
CA GLN A 66 -4.14 7.83 -2.77
C GLN A 66 -4.85 7.69 -4.13
N THR A 67 -5.04 6.45 -4.60
CA THR A 67 -5.76 6.16 -5.84
C THR A 67 -7.25 6.46 -5.73
N ALA A 68 -7.84 6.30 -4.53
CA ALA A 68 -9.20 6.75 -4.24
C ALA A 68 -9.32 8.27 -4.44
N GLY A 69 -8.38 9.05 -3.90
CA GLY A 69 -8.33 10.50 -4.05
C GLY A 69 -8.25 10.95 -5.50
N PHE A 70 -7.38 10.34 -6.31
CA PHE A 70 -7.26 10.65 -7.75
C PHE A 70 -8.52 10.34 -8.55
N THR A 71 -9.37 9.45 -8.05
CA THR A 71 -10.63 9.06 -8.70
C THR A 71 -11.86 9.74 -8.09
N GLY A 72 -11.66 10.73 -7.20
CA GLY A 72 -12.74 11.48 -6.56
C GLY A 72 -13.55 10.68 -5.54
N ARG A 73 -13.04 9.52 -5.10
CA ARG A 73 -13.69 8.68 -4.09
C ARG A 73 -13.44 9.23 -2.68
N ASN A 74 -14.43 9.09 -1.81
CA ASN A 74 -14.32 9.46 -0.40
C ASN A 74 -13.34 8.53 0.35
N ALA A 75 -12.43 9.11 1.14
CA ALA A 75 -11.49 8.37 1.99
C ALA A 75 -12.17 7.36 2.93
N ALA A 76 -13.27 7.74 3.59
CA ALA A 76 -14.00 6.83 4.48
C ALA A 76 -14.60 5.64 3.73
N ALA A 77 -15.03 5.85 2.48
CA ALA A 77 -15.50 4.75 1.64
C ALA A 77 -14.33 3.83 1.24
N ALA A 78 -13.17 4.38 0.91
CA ALA A 78 -11.98 3.61 0.59
C ALA A 78 -11.46 2.78 1.77
N GLU A 79 -11.47 3.32 2.98
CA GLU A 79 -11.13 2.58 4.21
C GLU A 79 -12.11 1.43 4.47
N ALA A 80 -13.41 1.67 4.27
CA ALA A 80 -14.42 0.63 4.42
C ALA A 80 -14.27 -0.48 3.37
N GLU A 81 -13.87 -0.14 2.14
CA GLU A 81 -13.58 -1.10 1.07
C GLU A 81 -12.33 -1.93 1.36
N GLN A 82 -11.25 -1.30 1.83
CA GLN A 82 -10.04 -2.00 2.29
C GLN A 82 -10.37 -2.97 3.43
N THR A 83 -11.19 -2.56 4.39
CA THR A 83 -11.65 -3.43 5.49
C THR A 83 -12.42 -4.65 4.96
N ARG A 84 -13.33 -4.46 4.00
CA ARG A 84 -14.07 -5.56 3.37
C ARG A 84 -13.13 -6.48 2.57
N ALA A 85 -12.16 -5.91 1.85
CA ALA A 85 -11.17 -6.66 1.10
C ALA A 85 -10.30 -7.53 2.02
N ARG A 86 -9.86 -7.00 3.16
CA ARG A 86 -9.15 -7.75 4.19
C ARG A 86 -9.97 -8.92 4.73
N ILE A 87 -11.21 -8.69 5.15
CA ILE A 87 -12.08 -9.76 5.69
C ILE A 87 -12.27 -10.88 4.66
N ARG A 88 -12.46 -10.53 3.38
CA ARG A 88 -12.54 -11.50 2.30
C ARG A 88 -11.22 -12.26 2.14
N ALA A 89 -10.10 -11.54 2.08
CA ALA A 89 -8.77 -12.10 1.91
C ALA A 89 -8.39 -13.07 3.03
N VAL A 90 -8.74 -12.78 4.29
CA VAL A 90 -8.53 -13.73 5.41
C VAL A 90 -9.21 -15.06 5.10
N ARG A 91 -10.48 -15.04 4.69
CA ARG A 91 -11.23 -16.27 4.35
C ARG A 91 -10.60 -17.02 3.18
N GLU A 92 -10.20 -16.31 2.13
CA GLU A 92 -9.58 -16.91 0.94
C GLU A 92 -8.23 -17.54 1.27
N LEU A 93 -7.37 -16.83 2.02
CA LEU A 93 -6.04 -17.31 2.39
C LEU A 93 -6.09 -18.45 3.41
N SER A 94 -6.97 -18.39 4.41
CA SER A 94 -7.22 -19.49 5.34
C SER A 94 -7.79 -20.74 4.67
N ALA A 95 -8.45 -20.59 3.52
CA ALA A 95 -8.97 -21.69 2.72
C ALA A 95 -7.99 -22.17 1.64
N ASP A 96 -6.73 -21.74 1.69
CA ASP A 96 -5.68 -22.09 0.73
C ASP A 96 -6.05 -21.78 -0.74
N ASN A 97 -6.85 -20.74 -0.97
CA ASN A 97 -7.25 -20.36 -2.31
C ASN A 97 -6.01 -19.99 -3.16
N ALA A 98 -5.78 -20.77 -4.22
CA ALA A 98 -4.59 -20.66 -5.06
C ALA A 98 -4.51 -19.32 -5.81
N GLU A 99 -5.65 -18.76 -6.23
CA GLU A 99 -5.72 -17.47 -6.91
C GLU A 99 -5.35 -16.33 -5.96
N ALA A 100 -5.93 -16.31 -4.76
CA ALA A 100 -5.59 -15.32 -3.73
C ALA A 100 -4.10 -15.38 -3.34
N ARG A 101 -3.52 -16.58 -3.23
CA ARG A 101 -2.08 -16.75 -2.99
C ARG A 101 -1.24 -16.21 -4.15
N THR A 102 -1.66 -16.46 -5.39
CA THR A 102 -0.98 -15.95 -6.59
C THR A 102 -1.03 -14.43 -6.66
N ASP A 103 -2.21 -13.83 -6.41
CA ASP A 103 -2.38 -12.39 -6.35
C ASP A 103 -1.54 -11.77 -5.23
N LEU A 104 -1.50 -12.40 -4.05
CA LEU A 104 -0.67 -11.94 -2.94
C LEU A 104 0.80 -11.86 -3.35
N GLN A 105 1.33 -12.89 -4.02
CA GLN A 105 2.72 -12.86 -4.50
C GLN A 105 2.94 -11.73 -5.53
N ARG A 106 1.97 -11.50 -6.43
CA ARG A 106 2.03 -10.38 -7.38
C ARG A 106 2.06 -9.02 -6.68
N CYS A 107 1.21 -8.83 -5.66
CA CYS A 107 1.17 -7.61 -4.87
C CYS A 107 2.49 -7.38 -4.12
N ARG A 108 3.06 -8.43 -3.52
CA ARG A 108 4.35 -8.36 -2.82
C ARG A 108 5.51 -8.04 -3.75
N ALA A 109 5.54 -8.62 -4.94
CA ALA A 109 6.59 -8.35 -5.93
C ALA A 109 6.61 -6.88 -6.40
N ARG A 110 5.48 -6.16 -6.25
CA ARG A 110 5.33 -4.74 -6.58
C ARG A 110 5.41 -3.82 -5.37
N THR A 111 5.62 -4.36 -4.17
CA THR A 111 5.89 -3.57 -2.98
C THR A 111 7.37 -3.13 -2.98
N PRO A 112 7.67 -1.83 -2.87
CA PRO A 112 9.05 -1.36 -2.69
C PRO A 112 9.68 -1.92 -1.41
N ARG A 113 10.99 -2.19 -1.43
CA ARG A 113 11.70 -2.58 -0.20
C ARG A 113 11.88 -1.35 0.68
N LEU A 114 11.31 -1.36 1.88
CA LEU A 114 11.30 -0.20 2.78
C LEU A 114 12.52 -0.11 3.72
N GLY A 115 13.41 -1.12 3.71
CA GLY A 115 14.68 -1.11 4.45
C GLY A 115 14.66 -1.92 5.73
#